data_AF-A0A372JHL8-F1
#
_entry.id   AF-A0A372JHL8-F1
#
_cell.length_a   1.000
_cell.length_b   1.000
_cell.length_c   1.000
_cell.angle_alpha   90.00
_cell.angle_beta   90.00
_cell.angle_gamma   90.00
#
_symmetry.space_group_name_H-M   'P 1'
#
loop_
_entity.id
_entity.type
_entity.pdbx_description
1 polymer ?
#
loop_
_entity_poly.entity_id
_entity_poly.type
_entity_poly.pdbx_seq_one_letter_code
_entity_poly.pdbx_strand_id
1 'polypeptide(L)' 'RLRRPPPGAAGGSPGRPGAYLREHAAGRTEPLSSRATRQPLAAGDALIIETSGGGGHGPPEERAPEAVARDRVDGRTA' A
#
# COMPACT_ATOMS: atom_id res chain seq x y z
N ARG A 1 -11.07 7.24 2.08
CA ARG A 1 -10.75 5.92 1.51
C ARG A 1 -9.26 5.63 1.64
N LEU A 2 -8.36 6.48 1.12
CA LEU A 2 -6.90 6.29 1.22
C LEU A 2 -6.38 5.87 2.62
N ARG A 3 -6.80 6.56 3.70
CA ARG A 3 -6.38 6.26 5.09
C ARG A 3 -7.14 5.13 5.78
N ARG A 4 -8.29 4.71 5.23
CA ARG A 4 -9.14 3.65 5.81
C ARG A 4 -9.16 2.51 4.81
N PRO A 5 -8.18 1.58 4.90
CA PRO A 5 -8.10 0.47 3.98
C PRO A 5 -9.29 -0.47 4.15
N PRO A 6 -9.54 -1.36 3.16
CA PRO A 6 -10.50 -2.44 3.31
C PRO A 6 -10.25 -3.22 4.60
N PRO A 7 -11.30 -3.46 5.43
CA PRO A 7 -11.16 -4.31 6.61
C PRO A 7 -10.89 -5.75 6.19
N GLY A 8 -10.26 -6.52 7.08
CA GLY A 8 -10.21 -7.96 6.93
C GLY A 8 -11.54 -8.62 7.32
N ALA A 9 -11.64 -9.91 7.06
CA ALA A 9 -12.82 -10.72 7.36
C ALA A 9 -12.43 -12.05 8.03
N ALA A 10 -13.34 -12.60 8.84
CA ALA A 10 -13.17 -13.91 9.47
C ALA A 10 -11.82 -14.10 10.22
N GLY A 11 -11.34 -13.07 10.92
CA GLY A 11 -10.04 -13.10 11.62
C GLY A 11 -8.87 -12.51 10.82
N GLY A 12 -9.08 -12.15 9.56
CA GLY A 12 -8.07 -11.48 8.74
C GLY A 12 -7.82 -10.02 9.16
N SER A 13 -6.58 -9.57 8.92
CA SER A 13 -6.18 -8.18 9.22
C SER A 13 -6.61 -7.19 8.12
N PRO A 14 -6.80 -5.90 8.45
CA PRO A 14 -7.01 -4.85 7.44
C PRO A 14 -5.85 -4.77 6.43
N GLY A 15 -6.14 -4.30 5.22
CA GLY A 15 -5.12 -4.07 4.21
C GLY A 15 -4.20 -2.88 4.55
N ARG A 16 -3.13 -2.68 3.77
CA ARG A 16 -2.32 -1.46 3.87
C ARG A 16 -3.12 -0.23 3.37
N PRO A 17 -3.05 0.91 4.07
CA PRO A 17 -3.58 2.16 3.54
C PRO A 17 -2.82 2.56 2.27
N GLY A 18 -3.48 3.32 1.40
CA GLY A 18 -2.80 3.96 0.29
C GLY A 18 -2.11 5.26 0.73
N ALA A 19 -1.35 5.85 -0.17
CA ALA A 19 -0.69 7.13 0.02
C ALA A 19 -0.52 7.88 -1.30
N TYR A 20 -0.42 9.20 -1.20
CA TYR A 20 0.09 10.04 -2.28
C TYR A 20 1.36 10.67 -1.76
N LEU A 21 2.46 10.50 -2.48
CA LEU A 21 3.76 11.04 -2.11
C LEU A 21 4.31 11.86 -3.27
N ARG A 22 5.02 12.94 -2.95
CA ARG A 22 5.86 13.64 -3.90
C ARG A 22 7.30 13.28 -3.62
N GLU A 23 7.98 12.73 -4.61
CA GLU A 23 9.43 12.60 -4.60
C GLU A 23 10.02 13.76 -5.39
N HIS A 24 10.84 14.56 -4.72
CA HIS A 24 11.58 15.66 -5.32
C HIS A 24 12.72 15.09 -6.16
N ALA A 25 13.11 15.79 -7.24
CA ALA A 25 14.25 15.38 -8.07
C ALA A 25 15.56 15.12 -7.29
N ALA A 26 15.72 15.77 -6.12
CA ALA A 26 16.85 15.57 -5.21
C ALA A 26 16.73 14.32 -4.30
N GLY A 27 15.72 13.47 -4.52
CA GLY A 27 15.49 12.19 -3.82
C GLY A 27 14.72 12.29 -2.49
N ARG A 28 14.32 13.49 -2.06
CA ARG A 28 13.48 13.64 -0.86
C ARG A 28 12.04 13.25 -1.19
N THR A 29 11.44 12.36 -0.40
CA THR A 29 10.01 12.03 -0.50
C THR A 29 9.22 12.67 0.64
N GLU A 30 8.04 13.23 0.33
CA GLU A 30 7.12 13.76 1.33
C GLU A 30 5.66 13.34 1.07
N PRO A 31 4.85 13.16 2.13
CA PRO A 31 3.45 12.80 1.97
C PRO A 31 2.60 13.99 1.54
N LEU A 32 1.63 13.73 0.67
CA LEU A 32 0.60 14.68 0.28
C LEU A 32 -0.72 14.39 1.01
N SER A 33 -1.63 15.36 0.98
CA SER A 33 -2.96 15.18 1.56
C SER A 33 -3.74 14.08 0.83
N SER A 34 -4.67 13.41 1.51
CA SER A 34 -5.54 12.40 0.87
C SER A 34 -6.50 12.96 -0.19
N ARG A 35 -6.49 14.28 -0.39
CA ARG A 35 -7.21 15.02 -1.44
C ARG A 35 -6.24 16.01 -2.10
N ALA A 36 -5.10 15.51 -2.55
CA ALA A 36 -4.07 16.28 -3.22
C ALA A 36 -4.53 16.70 -4.62
N THR A 37 -5.11 17.90 -4.73
CA THR A 37 -5.52 18.50 -6.01
C THR A 37 -4.60 19.65 -6.37
N ARG A 38 -4.36 19.86 -7.68
CA ARG A 38 -3.54 20.98 -8.21
C ARG A 38 -2.17 21.11 -7.53
N GLN A 39 -1.53 19.98 -7.23
CA GLN A 39 -0.22 19.99 -6.58
C GLN A 39 0.84 20.43 -7.59
N PRO A 40 1.66 21.45 -7.28
CA PRO A 40 2.77 21.83 -8.14
C PRO A 40 3.84 20.74 -8.13
N LEU A 41 4.31 20.37 -9.32
CA LEU A 41 5.44 19.48 -9.53
C LEU A 41 6.45 20.21 -10.40
N ALA A 42 7.71 20.22 -9.97
CA ALA A 42 8.80 20.71 -10.79
C ALA A 42 9.23 19.64 -11.80
N ALA A 43 9.98 20.05 -12.83
CA ALA A 43 10.59 19.10 -13.73
C ALA A 43 11.54 18.16 -12.96
N GLY A 44 11.35 16.85 -13.14
CA GLY A 44 12.11 15.82 -12.43
C GLY A 44 11.49 15.34 -11.11
N ASP A 45 10.42 15.99 -10.62
CA ASP A 45 9.65 15.43 -9.50
C ASP A 45 8.80 14.25 -9.96
N ALA A 46 8.54 13.32 -9.05
CA ALA A 46 7.62 12.20 -9.26
C ALA A 46 6.42 12.27 -8.30
N LEU A 47 5.24 11.96 -8.82
CA LEU A 47 4.06 11.66 -8.02
C LEU A 47 3.95 10.15 -7.84
N ILE A 48 4.13 9.69 -6.61
CA ILE A 48 3.98 8.28 -6.25
C ILE A 48 2.58 8.06 -5.69
N ILE A 49 1.86 7.12 -6.29
CA ILE A 49 0.53 6.71 -5.85
C ILE A 49 0.62 5.28 -5.33
N GLU A 50 0.49 5.13 -4.02
CA GLU A 50 0.33 3.82 -3.40
C GLU A 50 -1.16 3.51 -3.30
N THR A 51 -1.60 2.49 -4.01
CA THR A 51 -2.97 1.98 -3.90
C THR A 51 -3.13 1.15 -2.64
N SER A 52 -4.27 1.29 -1.95
CA SER A 52 -4.56 0.48 -0.77
C SER A 52 -4.60 -1.01 -1.10
N GLY A 53 -4.02 -1.83 -0.23
CA GLY A 53 -4.14 -3.28 -0.33
C GLY A 53 -5.52 -3.79 0.09
N GLY A 54 -5.88 -5.00 -0.33
CA GLY A 54 -7.06 -5.69 0.19
C GLY A 54 -6.90 -6.11 1.65
N GLY A 55 -8.02 -6.29 2.35
CA GLY A 55 -8.02 -6.91 3.67
C GLY A 55 -7.86 -8.42 3.57
N GLY A 56 -7.23 -9.02 4.58
CA GLY A 56 -7.05 -10.47 4.68
C GLY A 56 -8.36 -11.21 4.98
N HIS A 57 -8.35 -12.51 4.74
CA HIS A 57 -9.44 -13.41 5.08
C HIS A 57 -8.90 -14.61 5.87
N GLY A 58 -9.52 -14.90 7.01
CA GLY A 58 -9.06 -15.97 7.90
C GLY A 58 -7.86 -15.58 8.78
N PRO A 59 -7.54 -16.37 9.81
CA PRO A 59 -6.31 -16.22 10.58
C PRO A 59 -5.05 -16.47 9.71
N PRO A 60 -4.03 -15.60 9.74
CA PRO A 60 -2.80 -15.78 8.95
C PRO A 60 -2.06 -17.09 9.24
N GLU A 61 -2.12 -17.61 10.47
CA GLU A 61 -1.50 -18.85 10.90
C GLU A 61 -2.13 -20.12 10.28
N GLU A 62 -3.36 -20.02 9.79
CA GLU A 62 -4.05 -21.13 9.08
C GLU A 62 -3.66 -21.18 7.59
N ARG A 63 -2.86 -20.23 7.10
CA ARG A 63 -2.45 -20.17 5.70
C ARG A 63 -1.49 -21.32 5.37
N ALA A 64 -1.82 -22.07 4.31
CA ALA A 64 -1.00 -23.20 3.86
C ALA A 64 0.47 -22.79 3.60
N PRO A 65 1.46 -23.52 4.12
CA PRO A 65 2.88 -23.19 3.97
C PRO A 65 3.33 -23.03 2.51
N GLU A 66 2.76 -23.81 1.59
CA GLU A 66 3.09 -23.76 0.17
C GLU A 66 2.58 -22.47 -0.48
N ALA A 67 1.43 -21.95 -0.02
CA ALA A 67 0.92 -20.66 -0.48
C ALA A 67 1.82 -19.51 -0.02
N VAL A 68 2.27 -19.56 1.25
CA VAL A 68 3.23 -18.58 1.78
C VAL A 68 4.56 -18.63 1.02
N ALA A 69 5.06 -19.82 0.69
CA ALA A 69 6.28 -19.97 -0.09
C ALA A 69 6.14 -19.37 -1.50
N ARG A 70 5.01 -19.61 -2.18
CA ARG A 70 4.73 -18.98 -3.48
C ARG A 70 4.66 -17.46 -3.39
N ASP A 71 3.98 -16.93 -2.38
CA ASP A 71 3.90 -15.48 -2.17
C ASP A 71 5.31 -14.87 -2.09
N ARG A 72 6.23 -15.49 -1.32
CA ARG A 72 7.63 -15.03 -1.22
C ARG A 72 8.37 -15.07 -2.56
N VAL A 73 8.20 -16.12 -3.35
CA VAL A 73 8.81 -16.23 -4.69
C VAL A 73 8.29 -15.11 -5.60
N ASP A 74 7.01 -14.76 -5.46
CA ASP A 74 6.37 -13.70 -6.22
C ASP A 74 6.65 -12.29 -5.65
N GLY A 75 7.53 -12.16 -4.66
CA GLY A 75 7.84 -10.88 -4.00
C GLY A 75 6.69 -10.32 -3.15
N ARG A 76 5.70 -11.14 -2.82
CA ARG A 76 4.57 -10.81 -1.94
C ARG A 76 4.87 -11.26 -0.52
N THR A 77 4.40 -10.48 0.46
CA THR A 77 4.46 -10.83 1.88
C THR A 77 3.09 -11.33 2.33
N ALA A 78 3.07 -12.47 3.03
CA ALA A 78 1.88 -13.03 3.69
C ALA A 78 1.43 -12.19 4.89
#